data_AF-A0A9N8HR85-F1
#
_entry.id   AF-A0A9N8HR85-F1
#
_cell.length_a   1.000
_cell.length_b   1.000
_cell.length_c   1.000
_cell.angle_alpha   90.00
_cell.angle_beta   90.00
_cell.angle_gamma   90.00
#
_symmetry.space_group_name_H-M   'P 1'
#
loop_
_entity.id
_entity.type
_entity.pdbx_description
1 polymer ?
#
loop_
_entity_poly.entity_id
_entity_poly.type
_entity_poly.pdbx_seq_one_letter_code
_entity_poly.pdbx_strand_id
1 'polypeptide(L)'
;MELADDDDSDPQTLVREFVHPDFIAGSKFVAKLAAVAQLQTHYPSIQLERRILSKQKAWQVVTKVTCHTLVLGGLSTHDFHLAMLIDVEAERPEVKELIIPEQGKEA
;
A
#
# COMPACT_ATOMS: atom_id res chain seq x y z
N MET A 1 1.83 -5.94 41.86
CA MET A 1 2.17 -6.32 40.47
C MET A 1 1.04 -5.75 39.64
N GLU A 2 1.18 -4.48 39.26
CA GLU A 2 0.22 -3.82 38.36
C GLU A 2 0.38 -4.46 36.98
N LEU A 3 -0.70 -5.04 36.47
CA LEU A 3 -0.78 -5.46 35.08
C LEU A 3 -0.81 -4.16 34.27
N ALA A 4 0.23 -3.95 33.47
CA ALA A 4 0.25 -2.85 32.52
C ALA A 4 -0.97 -3.01 31.61
N ASP A 5 -1.76 -1.94 31.47
CA ASP A 5 -2.84 -1.84 30.50
C ASP A 5 -2.27 -2.24 29.13
N ASP A 6 -2.74 -3.37 28.58
CA ASP A 6 -2.60 -3.66 27.16
C ASP A 6 -3.41 -2.57 26.45
N ASP A 7 -2.72 -1.50 26.04
CA ASP A 7 -3.27 -0.49 25.16
C ASP A 7 -3.65 -1.20 23.86
N ASP A 8 -4.94 -1.52 23.74
CA ASP A 8 -5.65 -2.21 22.65
C ASP A 8 -5.62 -1.38 21.34
N SER A 9 -4.54 -0.63 21.14
CA SER A 9 -4.26 0.17 19.98
C SER A 9 -3.89 -0.74 18.82
N ASP A 10 -4.67 -0.67 17.75
CA ASP A 10 -4.34 -1.37 16.51
C ASP A 10 -2.87 -1.10 16.14
N PRO A 11 -2.11 -2.12 15.72
CA PRO A 11 -0.70 -1.95 15.40
C PRO A 11 -0.56 -0.85 14.35
N GLN A 12 0.33 0.11 14.63
CA GLN A 12 0.56 1.23 13.72
C GLN A 12 1.03 0.69 12.37
N THR A 13 0.34 1.07 11.30
CA THR A 13 0.64 0.63 9.94
C THR A 13 0.63 1.81 8.97
N LEU A 14 1.43 1.73 7.92
CA LEU A 14 1.38 2.66 6.79
C LEU A 14 0.54 2.03 5.70
N VAL A 15 -0.54 2.70 5.29
CA VAL A 15 -1.45 2.20 4.27
C VAL A 15 -1.49 3.16 3.09
N ARG A 16 -1.33 2.63 1.88
CA ARG A 16 -1.55 3.37 0.63
C ARG A 16 -2.36 2.55 -0.34
N GLU A 17 -3.27 3.20 -1.05
CA GLU A 17 -4.14 2.58 -2.03
C GLU A 17 -3.87 3.17 -3.41
N PHE A 18 -3.87 2.30 -4.42
CA PHE A 18 -3.69 2.65 -5.82
C PHE A 18 -4.87 2.12 -6.62
N VAL A 19 -5.44 2.96 -7.47
CA VAL A 19 -6.57 2.58 -8.34
C VAL A 19 -6.03 2.22 -9.72
N HIS A 20 -6.57 1.18 -10.33
CA HIS A 20 -6.10 0.64 -11.61
C HIS A 20 -7.22 0.64 -12.66
N PRO A 21 -6.89 0.79 -13.95
CA PRO A 21 -7.87 0.72 -15.05
C PRO A 21 -8.54 -0.65 -15.12
N ASP A 22 -7.79 -1.72 -14.83
CA ASP A 22 -8.29 -3.09 -14.79
C ASP A 22 -7.43 -3.99 -13.88
N PHE A 23 -7.85 -5.25 -13.73
CA PHE A 23 -7.20 -6.22 -12.86
C PHE A 23 -5.81 -6.66 -13.37
N ILE A 24 -5.57 -6.56 -14.69
CA ILE A 24 -4.27 -6.90 -15.30
C ILE A 24 -3.26 -5.78 -15.05
N ALA A 25 -3.67 -4.52 -15.13
CA ALA A 25 -2.86 -3.38 -14.72
C ALA A 25 -2.51 -3.47 -13.23
N GLY A 26 -3.49 -3.80 -12.39
CA GLY A 26 -3.27 -4.04 -10.96
C GLY A 26 -2.27 -5.19 -10.70
N SER A 27 -2.38 -6.32 -11.40
CA SER A 27 -1.45 -7.43 -11.19
C SER A 27 -0.02 -7.12 -11.65
N LYS A 28 0.14 -6.38 -12.76
CA LYS A 28 1.44 -5.86 -13.20
C LYS A 28 2.04 -4.90 -12.17
N PHE A 29 1.22 -4.03 -11.60
CA PHE A 29 1.64 -3.11 -10.54
C PHE A 29 2.11 -3.88 -9.30
N VAL A 30 1.35 -4.87 -8.84
CA VAL A 30 1.74 -5.76 -7.74
C VAL A 30 3.09 -6.44 -8.01
N ALA A 31 3.35 -6.90 -9.24
CA ALA A 31 4.64 -7.50 -9.59
C ALA A 31 5.82 -6.52 -9.46
N LYS A 32 5.61 -5.23 -9.79
CA LYS A 32 6.62 -4.17 -9.57
C LYS A 32 6.89 -3.96 -8.09
N LEU A 33 5.84 -3.88 -7.27
CA LEU A 33 5.99 -3.73 -5.82
C LEU A 33 6.68 -4.95 -5.17
N ALA A 34 6.36 -6.15 -5.64
CA ALA A 34 7.01 -7.38 -5.19
C ALA A 34 8.51 -7.36 -5.49
N ALA A 35 8.92 -6.84 -6.65
CA ALA A 35 10.34 -6.67 -6.98
C ALA A 35 11.03 -5.66 -6.04
N VAL A 36 10.39 -4.54 -5.71
CA VAL A 36 10.91 -3.57 -4.73
C VAL A 36 11.08 -4.22 -3.35
N ALA A 37 10.05 -4.91 -2.86
CA ALA A 37 10.08 -5.61 -1.57
C ALA A 37 11.18 -6.67 -1.51
N GLN A 38 11.35 -7.46 -2.58
CA GLN A 38 12.40 -8.47 -2.69
C GLN A 38 13.81 -7.87 -2.61
N LEU A 39 14.04 -6.71 -3.24
CA LEU A 39 15.34 -6.02 -3.19
C LEU A 39 15.66 -5.45 -1.81
N GLN A 40 14.62 -5.09 -1.04
CA GLN A 40 14.77 -4.54 0.32
C GLN A 40 14.73 -5.59 1.42
N THR A 41 14.43 -6.85 1.09
CA THR A 41 14.21 -7.93 2.07
C THR A 41 13.18 -7.59 3.15
N HIS A 42 12.25 -6.68 2.83
CA HIS A 42 11.17 -6.23 3.71
C HIS A 42 9.86 -6.33 2.94
N TYR A 43 8.88 -7.05 3.49
CA TYR A 43 7.71 -7.52 2.73
C TYR A 43 6.42 -6.90 3.29
N PRO A 44 5.74 -6.03 2.52
CA PRO A 44 4.47 -5.46 2.94
C PRO A 44 3.34 -6.44 2.68
N SER A 45 2.20 -6.23 3.33
CA SER A 45 0.95 -6.89 2.93
C SER A 45 0.40 -6.18 1.69
N ILE A 46 0.19 -6.92 0.61
CA ILE A 46 -0.35 -6.40 -0.65
C ILE A 46 -1.66 -7.13 -0.96
N GLN A 47 -2.74 -6.37 -1.17
CA GLN A 47 -4.05 -6.88 -1.56
C GLN A 47 -4.46 -6.26 -2.89
N LEU A 48 -4.87 -7.08 -3.86
CA LEU A 48 -5.46 -6.63 -5.11
C LEU A 48 -6.91 -7.12 -5.16
N GLU A 49 -7.86 -6.19 -5.15
CA GLU A 49 -9.28 -6.50 -5.12
C GLU A 49 -10.09 -5.56 -6.00
N ARG A 50 -11.31 -5.97 -6.32
CA ARG A 50 -12.31 -5.09 -6.93
C ARG A 50 -13.32 -4.72 -5.85
N ARG A 51 -13.48 -3.42 -5.57
CA ARG A 51 -14.42 -2.94 -4.56
C ARG A 51 -15.11 -1.65 -4.98
N ILE A 52 -16.24 -1.35 -4.35
CA ILE A 52 -16.93 -0.07 -4.57
C ILE A 52 -16.25 0.99 -3.72
N LEU A 53 -15.61 1.97 -4.36
CA LEU A 53 -15.08 3.13 -3.63
C LEU A 53 -16.23 4.09 -3.32
N SER A 54 -16.45 4.35 -2.03
CA SER A 54 -17.57 5.16 -1.51
C SER A 54 -17.66 6.55 -2.15
N LYS A 55 -16.50 7.17 -2.44
CA LYS A 55 -16.42 8.49 -3.08
C LYS A 55 -16.95 8.51 -4.52
N GLN A 56 -16.71 7.45 -5.29
CA GLN A 56 -17.02 7.40 -6.72
C GLN A 56 -18.26 6.56 -7.03
N LYS A 57 -18.79 5.81 -6.05
CA LYS A 57 -19.92 4.87 -6.19
C LYS A 57 -19.79 3.92 -7.39
N ALA A 58 -18.55 3.60 -7.75
CA ALA A 58 -18.22 2.75 -8.88
C ALA A 58 -17.30 1.62 -8.42
N TRP A 59 -17.41 0.48 -9.10
CA TRP A 59 -16.48 -0.62 -8.94
C TRP A 59 -15.11 -0.22 -9.48
N GLN A 60 -14.12 -0.21 -8.62
CA GLN A 60 -12.75 0.11 -8.95
C GLN A 60 -11.85 -1.08 -8.62
N VAL A 61 -10.79 -1.26 -9.39
CA VAL A 61 -9.72 -2.20 -9.06
C VAL A 61 -8.72 -1.45 -8.21
N VAL A 62 -8.41 -1.98 -7.04
CA VAL A 62 -7.58 -1.31 -6.05
C VAL A 62 -6.48 -2.24 -5.57
N THR A 63 -5.24 -1.74 -5.55
CA THR A 63 -4.16 -2.35 -4.77
C THR A 63 -4.00 -1.59 -3.46
N LYS A 64 -4.18 -2.29 -2.35
CA LYS A 64 -3.88 -1.80 -1.00
C LYS A 64 -2.54 -2.35 -0.54
N VAL A 65 -1.63 -1.45 -0.17
CA VAL A 65 -0.31 -1.77 0.37
C VAL A 65 -0.29 -1.37 1.83
N THR A 66 0.06 -2.30 2.72
CA THR A 66 0.21 -2.07 4.15
C THR A 66 1.62 -2.43 4.61
N CYS A 67 2.39 -1.44 5.06
CA CYS A 67 3.72 -1.65 5.64
C CYS A 67 3.63 -1.65 7.17
N HIS A 68 4.21 -2.67 7.79
CA HIS A 68 4.39 -2.80 9.23
C HIS A 68 5.43 -3.90 9.51
N THR A 69 6.05 -3.83 10.69
CA THR A 69 7.02 -4.82 11.14
C THR A 69 6.37 -5.71 12.21
N LEU A 70 5.93 -6.91 11.80
CA LEU A 70 5.20 -7.87 12.65
C LEU A 70 5.86 -8.13 14.01
N VAL A 71 7.17 -8.37 14.02
CA VAL A 71 7.91 -8.70 15.25
C VAL A 71 8.05 -7.55 16.24
N LEU A 72 7.82 -6.30 15.79
CA LEU A 72 7.83 -5.11 16.63
C LEU A 72 6.42 -4.67 17.06
N GLY A 73 5.37 -5.29 16.53
CA GLY A 73 3.99 -4.89 16.80
C GLY A 73 3.64 -3.49 16.26
N GLY A 74 4.40 -2.96 15.29
CA GLY A 74 4.21 -1.60 14.80
C GLY A 74 5.15 -1.21 13.67
N LEU A 75 5.41 0.10 13.54
CA LEU A 75 6.25 0.66 12.49
C LEU A 75 7.73 0.62 12.86
N SER A 76 8.56 0.35 11.85
CA SER A 76 10.00 0.53 11.90
C SER A 76 10.49 1.48 10.81
N THR A 77 11.75 1.86 10.87
CA THR A 77 12.41 2.63 9.80
C THR A 77 12.35 1.93 8.44
N HIS A 78 12.29 0.59 8.42
CA HIS A 78 12.19 -0.19 7.18
C HIS A 78 10.82 -0.04 6.52
N ASP A 79 9.76 0.14 7.31
CA ASP A 79 8.41 0.40 6.77
C ASP A 79 8.34 1.73 6.04
N PHE A 80 8.92 2.79 6.63
CA PHE A 80 9.01 4.10 5.99
C PHE A 80 9.91 4.07 4.76
N HIS A 81 11.05 3.38 4.84
CA HIS A 81 11.96 3.26 3.69
C HIS A 81 11.31 2.53 2.52
N LEU A 82 10.63 1.41 2.79
CA LEU A 82 9.90 0.66 1.79
C LEU A 82 8.75 1.50 1.19
N ALA A 83 7.96 2.20 2.02
CA ALA A 83 6.88 3.05 1.53
C ALA A 83 7.39 4.15 0.58
N MET A 84 8.52 4.79 0.92
CA MET A 84 9.17 5.77 0.04
C MET A 84 9.60 5.14 -1.30
N LEU A 85 10.17 3.94 -1.28
CA LEU A 85 10.58 3.27 -2.52
C LEU A 85 9.39 2.85 -3.39
N ILE A 86 8.27 2.46 -2.77
CA ILE A 86 7.01 2.19 -3.45
C ILE A 86 6.49 3.45 -4.14
N ASP A 87 6.56 4.60 -3.47
CA ASP A 87 6.16 5.87 -4.06
C ASP A 87 7.04 6.26 -5.25
N VAL A 88 8.36 6.07 -5.13
CA VAL A 88 9.31 6.29 -6.23
C VAL A 88 9.02 5.34 -7.40
N GLU A 89 8.75 4.07 -7.14
CA GLU A 89 8.40 3.10 -8.19
C GLU A 89 7.07 3.46 -8.86
N ALA A 90 6.06 3.91 -8.11
CA ALA A 90 4.76 4.33 -8.64
C ALA A 90 4.84 5.56 -9.55
N GLU A 91 5.82 6.44 -9.35
CA GLU A 91 6.04 7.62 -10.20
C GLU A 91 6.86 7.32 -11.47
N ARG A 92 7.40 6.12 -11.64
CA ARG A 92 8.09 5.74 -12.89
C ARG A 92 7.11 5.76 -14.07
N PRO A 93 7.50 6.30 -15.24
CA PRO A 93 6.58 6.46 -16.38
C PRO A 93 5.80 5.18 -16.73
N GLU A 94 6.49 4.04 -16.81
CA GLU A 94 5.91 2.74 -17.17
C GLU A 94 4.99 2.14 -16.09
N VAL A 95 5.14 2.57 -14.84
CA VAL A 95 4.33 2.12 -13.70
C VAL A 95 3.14 3.05 -13.50
N LYS A 96 3.34 4.34 -13.72
CA LYS A 96 2.32 5.39 -13.62
C LYS A 96 1.17 5.16 -14.58
N GLU A 97 1.44 4.61 -15.77
CA GLU A 97 0.41 4.17 -16.73
C GLU A 97 -0.52 3.07 -16.19
N LEU A 98 -0.09 2.34 -15.15
CA LEU A 98 -0.89 1.29 -14.50
C LEU A 98 -1.84 1.86 -13.44
N ILE A 99 -1.73 3.14 -13.10
CA ILE A 99 -2.46 3.78 -12.00
C ILE A 99 -3.39 4.86 -12.57
N ILE A 100 -4.65 4.87 -12.13
CA ILE A 100 -5.56 5.98 -12.40
C ILE A 100 -5.25 7.09 -11.40
N PRO A 101 -4.98 8.33 -11.85
CA PRO A 101 -4.79 9.45 -10.95
C PRO A 101 -6.02 9.65 -10.06
N GLU A 102 -5.80 9.87 -8.77
CA GLU A 102 -6.90 10.13 -7.84
C GLU A 102 -7.60 11.44 -8.28
N GLN A 103 -8.81 11.34 -8.81
CA GLN A 103 -9.61 12.51 -9.13
C GLN A 103 -10.05 13.18 -7.82
N GLY A 104 -9.36 14.26 -7.42
CA GLY A 104 -9.85 15.22 -6.43
C GLY A 104 -8.89 15.56 -5.30
N LYS A 105 -8.03 16.55 -5.54
CA LYS A 105 -7.71 17.64 -4.62
C LYS A 105 -7.38 18.89 -5.46
N GLU A 106 -8.39 19.65 -5.85
CA GLU A 106 -8.17 21.10 -5.98
C GLU A 106 -7.82 21.60 -4.57
N ALA A 107 -6.73 22.36 -4.49
CA ALA A 107 -6.19 22.93 -3.26
C ALA A 107 -7.10 24.02 -2.68
#